data_AF-A0A2V8JDE2-F1
#
_entry.id   AF-A0A2V8JDE2-F1
#
_cell.length_a   1.000
_cell.length_b   1.000
_cell.length_c   1.000
_cell.angle_alpha   90.00
_cell.angle_beta   90.00
_cell.angle_gamma   90.00
#
_symmetry.space_group_name_H-M   'P 1'
#
loop_
_entity.id
_entity.type
_entity.pdbx_description
1 polymer ?
#
loop_
_entity_poly.entity_id
_entity_poly.type
_entity_poly.pdbx_seq_one_letter_code
_entity_poly.pdbx_strand_id
1 'polypeptide(L)'
;MKIRTRVSLWYAAILAASLVLMAGVLYNELVVESRLVAAAGKPKEPIEQEIIEVVLFYGIPTAMALLVGGWWLMRRALTPLDRLTQAAERIHASNLHERLPRSENGDELDRLTEVFNAMMARLQDSFSHIREFTLHASHELKTPLAILHVELETLMNDAATTQAQRESLASHLDEIQRLSRIVQGLALLAKADAGQVTLAQEPVRLDELVQDSFADAQILAHPRKIRVDLTACDEVVP
;
A
#
# COMPACT_ATOMS: atom_id res chain seq x y z
N MET A 1 -28.24 -1.77 -0.72
CA MET A 1 -29.00 -1.09 -1.81
C MET A 1 -27.97 -0.42 -2.71
N LYS A 2 -28.01 -0.65 -4.03
CA LYS A 2 -26.94 -0.22 -4.94
C LYS A 2 -26.58 1.25 -4.77
N ILE A 3 -25.30 1.61 -4.81
CA ILE A 3 -24.88 3.01 -4.62
C ILE A 3 -25.53 3.92 -5.69
N ARG A 4 -25.67 3.38 -6.91
CA ARG A 4 -26.36 4.01 -8.03
C ARG A 4 -27.82 4.34 -7.73
N THR A 5 -28.55 3.46 -7.04
CA THR A 5 -29.97 3.70 -6.74
C THR A 5 -30.17 4.71 -5.62
N ARG A 6 -29.27 4.74 -4.62
CA ARG A 6 -29.27 5.81 -3.61
C ARG A 6 -29.01 7.18 -4.26
N VAL A 7 -27.97 7.28 -5.09
CA VAL A 7 -27.61 8.53 -5.76
C VAL A 7 -28.70 8.99 -6.72
N SER A 8 -29.29 8.08 -7.50
CA SER A 8 -30.38 8.44 -8.42
C SER A 8 -31.64 8.89 -7.68
N LEU A 9 -31.96 8.29 -6.53
CA LEU A 9 -33.12 8.71 -5.72
C LEU A 9 -32.91 10.10 -5.13
N TRP A 10 -31.71 10.40 -4.63
CA TRP A 10 -31.39 11.73 -4.14
C TRP A 10 -31.42 12.79 -5.25
N TYR A 11 -30.86 12.47 -6.43
CA TYR A 11 -30.93 13.36 -7.58
C TYR A 11 -32.37 13.59 -8.04
N ALA A 12 -33.18 12.53 -8.13
CA ALA A 12 -34.59 12.63 -8.47
C ALA A 12 -35.39 13.45 -7.44
N ALA A 13 -35.10 13.31 -6.15
CA ALA A 13 -35.75 14.09 -5.09
C ALA A 13 -35.40 15.58 -5.19
N ILE A 14 -34.13 15.93 -5.42
CA ILE A 14 -33.70 17.32 -5.61
C ILE A 14 -34.33 17.91 -6.88
N LEU A 15 -34.35 17.15 -7.98
CA LEU A 15 -34.92 17.58 -9.26
C LEU A 15 -36.44 17.76 -9.16
N ALA A 16 -37.14 16.85 -8.47
CA ALA A 16 -38.57 16.98 -8.20
C ALA A 16 -38.88 18.19 -7.30
N ALA A 17 -38.11 18.39 -6.23
CA ALA A 17 -38.26 19.57 -5.36
C ALA A 17 -38.05 20.88 -6.14
N SER A 18 -37.02 20.92 -7.00
CA SER A 18 -36.74 22.05 -7.88
C SER A 18 -37.89 22.30 -8.88
N LEU A 19 -38.45 21.26 -9.49
CA LEU A 19 -39.59 21.38 -10.39
C LEU A 19 -40.86 21.86 -9.68
N VAL A 20 -41.13 21.37 -8.46
CA VAL A 20 -42.27 21.81 -7.65
C VAL A 20 -42.12 23.28 -7.25
N LEU A 21 -40.92 23.70 -6.84
CA LEU A 21 -40.62 25.08 -6.51
C LEU A 21 -40.83 25.98 -7.74
N MET A 22 -40.31 25.56 -8.89
CA MET A 22 -40.47 26.30 -10.14
C MET A 22 -41.93 26.37 -10.61
N ALA A 23 -42.68 25.28 -10.50
CA ALA A 23 -44.10 25.25 -10.83
C ALA A 23 -44.94 26.12 -9.86
N GLY A 24 -44.57 26.16 -8.58
CA GLY A 24 -45.23 27.00 -7.58
C GLY A 24 -45.03 28.49 -7.82
N VAL A 25 -43.81 28.90 -8.16
CA VAL A 25 -43.47 30.27 -8.58
C VAL A 25 -44.28 30.64 -9.83
N LEU A 26 -44.21 29.80 -10.86
CA LEU A 26 -44.90 30.02 -12.12
C LEU A 26 -46.42 30.15 -11.91
N TYR A 27 -47.01 29.32 -11.04
CA TYR A 27 -48.44 29.38 -10.70
C TYR A 27 -48.82 30.66 -9.95
N ASN A 28 -48.01 31.08 -8.97
CA ASN A 28 -48.27 32.30 -8.20
C ASN A 28 -48.34 33.52 -9.12
N GLU A 29 -47.42 33.62 -10.05
CA GLU A 29 -47.29 34.77 -10.95
C GLU A 29 -48.34 34.75 -12.07
N LEU A 30 -48.51 33.60 -12.76
CA LEU A 30 -49.50 33.48 -13.84
C LEU A 30 -50.94 33.52 -13.36
N VAL A 31 -51.26 33.06 -12.14
CA VAL A 31 -52.65 32.88 -11.69
C VAL A 31 -53.03 33.82 -10.57
N VAL A 32 -52.18 34.02 -9.56
CA VAL A 32 -52.53 34.83 -8.39
C VAL A 32 -52.27 36.31 -8.68
N GLU A 33 -51.08 36.63 -9.13
CA GLU A 33 -50.66 38.02 -9.35
C GLU A 33 -51.38 38.62 -10.57
N SER A 34 -51.50 37.88 -11.67
CA SER A 34 -52.27 38.31 -12.84
C SER A 34 -53.75 38.59 -12.52
N ARG A 35 -54.37 37.79 -11.64
CA ARG A 35 -55.75 38.01 -11.17
C ARG A 35 -55.87 39.22 -10.26
N LEU A 36 -54.89 39.45 -9.38
CA LEU A 36 -54.86 40.61 -8.49
C LEU A 36 -54.64 41.91 -9.27
N VAL A 37 -53.75 41.92 -10.26
CA VAL A 37 -53.50 43.07 -11.14
C VAL A 37 -54.72 43.36 -12.01
N ALA A 38 -55.37 42.34 -12.57
CA ALA A 38 -56.61 42.48 -13.33
C ALA A 38 -57.77 43.00 -12.46
N ALA A 39 -57.89 42.54 -11.21
CA ALA A 39 -58.89 43.04 -10.26
C ALA A 39 -58.59 44.47 -9.77
N ALA A 40 -57.33 44.88 -9.73
CA ALA A 40 -56.89 46.21 -9.31
C ALA A 40 -56.89 47.26 -10.44
N GLY A 41 -57.15 46.89 -11.69
CA GLY A 41 -57.25 47.81 -12.83
C GLY A 41 -55.94 48.54 -13.20
N LYS A 42 -54.78 48.04 -12.77
CA LYS A 42 -53.48 48.64 -13.07
C LYS A 42 -53.01 48.30 -14.49
N PRO A 43 -52.31 49.21 -15.19
CA PRO A 43 -51.73 48.91 -16.50
C PRO A 43 -50.69 47.78 -16.37
N LYS A 44 -50.80 46.77 -17.24
CA LYS A 44 -49.88 45.63 -17.29
C LYS A 44 -48.48 46.13 -17.67
N GLU A 45 -47.47 45.82 -16.86
CA GLU A 45 -46.07 46.08 -17.21
C GLU A 45 -45.67 45.30 -18.48
N PRO A 46 -44.67 45.76 -19.25
CA PRO A 46 -44.24 45.06 -20.45
C PRO A 46 -43.74 43.66 -20.10
N ILE A 47 -44.24 42.65 -20.83
CA ILE A 47 -44.01 41.21 -20.61
C ILE A 47 -42.51 40.85 -20.49
N GLU A 48 -41.63 41.63 -21.14
CA GLU A 48 -40.18 41.43 -21.07
C GLU A 48 -39.59 41.67 -19.67
N GLN A 49 -40.14 42.61 -18.88
CA GLN A 49 -39.65 42.92 -17.53
C GLN A 49 -40.07 41.85 -16.53
N GLU A 50 -41.31 41.35 -16.64
CA GLU A 50 -41.85 40.27 -15.82
C GLU A 50 -41.02 38.99 -16.01
N ILE A 51 -40.72 38.59 -17.25
CA ILE A 51 -39.87 37.41 -17.53
C ILE A 51 -38.47 37.55 -16.94
N ILE A 52 -37.87 38.74 -17.00
CA ILE A 52 -36.53 38.97 -16.45
C ILE A 52 -36.56 38.80 -14.93
N GLU A 53 -37.55 39.35 -14.24
CA GLU A 53 -37.66 39.26 -12.78
C GLU A 53 -37.82 37.80 -12.31
N VAL A 54 -38.63 37.01 -13.02
CA VAL A 54 -38.79 35.56 -12.77
C VAL A 54 -37.50 34.80 -12.90
N VAL A 55 -36.82 35.00 -14.03
CA VAL A 55 -35.58 34.30 -14.33
C VAL A 55 -34.52 34.67 -13.30
N LEU A 56 -34.45 35.93 -12.89
CA LEU A 56 -33.41 36.43 -11.99
C LEU A 56 -33.66 36.00 -10.53
N PHE A 57 -34.89 36.10 -10.03
CA PHE A 57 -35.22 35.78 -8.63
C PHE A 57 -35.52 34.30 -8.38
N TYR A 58 -35.94 33.55 -9.40
CA TYR A 58 -36.33 32.14 -9.22
C TYR A 58 -35.57 31.19 -10.13
N GLY A 59 -35.38 31.54 -11.41
CA GLY A 59 -34.66 30.71 -12.38
C GLY A 59 -33.19 30.47 -12.00
N ILE A 60 -32.44 31.54 -11.79
CA ILE A 60 -31.01 31.50 -11.46
C ILE A 60 -30.77 30.79 -10.12
N PRO A 61 -31.47 31.10 -9.01
CA PRO A 61 -31.25 30.40 -7.74
C PRO A 61 -31.58 28.91 -7.81
N THR A 62 -32.62 28.53 -8.57
CA THR A 62 -33.00 27.13 -8.78
C THR A 62 -31.93 26.38 -9.57
N ALA A 63 -31.43 26.96 -10.67
CA ALA A 63 -30.34 26.38 -11.45
C ALA A 63 -29.04 26.25 -10.61
N MET A 64 -28.72 27.26 -9.80
CA MET A 64 -27.57 27.24 -8.91
C MET A 64 -27.70 26.17 -7.82
N ALA A 65 -28.89 26.01 -7.23
CA ALA A 65 -29.17 24.96 -6.26
C ALA A 65 -29.03 23.56 -6.87
N LEU A 66 -29.47 23.35 -8.11
CA LEU A 66 -29.28 22.09 -8.83
C LEU A 66 -27.79 21.79 -9.09
N LEU A 67 -27.01 22.78 -9.51
CA LEU A 67 -25.57 22.61 -9.76
C LEU A 67 -24.81 22.29 -8.47
N VAL A 68 -25.02 23.08 -7.42
CA VAL A 68 -24.35 22.87 -6.12
C VAL A 68 -24.79 21.56 -5.49
N GLY A 69 -26.09 21.24 -5.52
CA GLY A 69 -26.64 20.00 -5.01
C GLY A 69 -26.10 18.78 -5.74
N GLY A 70 -26.07 18.81 -7.08
CA GLY A 70 -25.50 17.75 -7.91
C GLY A 70 -24.00 17.52 -7.63
N TRP A 71 -23.23 18.59 -7.53
CA TRP A 71 -21.80 18.53 -7.21
C TRP A 71 -21.55 17.97 -5.80
N TRP A 72 -22.30 18.44 -4.80
CA TRP A 72 -22.19 17.95 -3.42
C TRP A 72 -22.56 16.46 -3.31
N LEU A 73 -23.63 16.05 -4.00
CA LEU A 73 -24.05 14.65 -4.03
C LEU A 73 -23.00 13.75 -4.67
N MET A 74 -22.41 14.19 -5.78
CA MET A 74 -21.35 13.45 -6.48
C MET A 74 -20.11 13.29 -5.59
N ARG A 75 -19.66 14.36 -4.94
CA ARG A 75 -18.54 14.29 -3.98
C ARG A 75 -18.83 13.32 -2.85
N ARG A 76 -20.03 13.36 -2.28
CA ARG A 76 -20.43 12.46 -1.19
C ARG A 76 -20.54 11.00 -1.65
N ALA A 77 -21.00 10.77 -2.87
CA ALA A 77 -21.09 9.42 -3.45
C ALA A 77 -19.71 8.80 -3.74
N LEU A 78 -18.72 9.62 -4.11
CA LEU A 78 -17.36 9.16 -4.43
C LEU A 78 -16.41 9.12 -3.22
N THR A 79 -16.74 9.79 -2.12
CA THR A 79 -15.90 9.78 -0.89
C THR A 79 -15.50 8.36 -0.42
N PRO A 80 -16.38 7.34 -0.43
CA PRO A 80 -16.00 5.98 -0.04
C PRO A 80 -14.97 5.34 -1.00
N LEU A 81 -15.01 5.70 -2.29
CA LEU A 81 -14.05 5.23 -3.27
C LEU A 81 -12.66 5.80 -2.99
N ASP A 82 -12.56 7.10 -2.69
CA ASP A 82 -11.28 7.73 -2.33
C ASP A 82 -10.64 7.07 -1.10
N ARG A 83 -11.46 6.70 -0.10
CA ARG A 83 -10.98 5.98 1.10
C ARG A 83 -10.48 4.58 0.77
N LEU A 84 -11.17 3.86 -0.11
CA LEU A 84 -10.72 2.54 -0.56
C LEU A 84 -9.42 2.65 -1.36
N THR A 85 -9.29 3.64 -2.23
CA THR A 85 -8.05 3.90 -2.99
C THR A 85 -6.90 4.21 -2.05
N GLN A 86 -7.07 5.13 -1.09
CA GLN A 86 -6.03 5.46 -0.11
C GLN A 86 -5.66 4.26 0.77
N ALA A 87 -6.64 3.44 1.15
CA ALA A 87 -6.36 2.22 1.90
C ALA A 87 -5.59 1.21 1.03
N ALA A 88 -5.94 1.05 -0.25
CA ALA A 88 -5.25 0.16 -1.18
C ALA A 88 -3.82 0.64 -1.51
N GLU A 89 -3.58 1.95 -1.60
CA GLU A 89 -2.25 2.54 -1.82
C GLU A 89 -1.27 2.29 -0.67
N ARG A 90 -1.79 2.06 0.55
CA ARG A 90 -0.98 1.72 1.74
C ARG A 90 -0.63 0.24 1.84
N ILE A 91 -1.17 -0.59 0.94
CA ILE A 91 -0.94 -2.04 0.97
C ILE A 91 0.31 -2.35 0.15
N HIS A 92 1.24 -3.02 0.80
CA HIS A 92 2.54 -3.45 0.34
C HIS A 92 2.78 -4.93 0.67
N ALA A 93 3.87 -5.49 0.14
CA ALA A 93 4.25 -6.88 0.38
C ALA A 93 4.42 -7.23 1.88
N SER A 94 4.77 -6.25 2.71
CA SER A 94 5.00 -6.43 4.15
C SER A 94 3.73 -6.37 5.00
N ASN A 95 2.63 -5.79 4.50
CA ASN A 95 1.38 -5.61 5.27
C ASN A 95 0.14 -6.16 4.57
N LEU A 96 0.29 -7.19 3.72
CA LEU A 96 -0.81 -7.95 3.11
C LEU A 96 -1.80 -8.58 4.10
N HIS A 97 -1.48 -8.64 5.39
CA HIS A 97 -2.40 -9.08 6.43
C HIS A 97 -3.48 -8.03 6.74
N GLU A 98 -3.22 -6.76 6.43
CA GLU A 98 -4.23 -5.70 6.50
C GLU A 98 -5.35 -5.98 5.48
N ARG A 99 -6.56 -5.50 5.80
CA ARG A 99 -7.75 -5.69 4.98
C ARG A 99 -8.36 -4.35 4.67
N LEU A 100 -8.86 -4.21 3.45
CA LEU A 100 -9.59 -3.02 3.06
C LEU A 100 -10.87 -2.91 3.91
N PRO A 101 -11.17 -1.71 4.43
CA PRO A 101 -12.34 -1.48 5.26
C PRO A 101 -13.61 -1.64 4.43
N ARG A 102 -14.60 -2.33 4.99
CA ARG A 102 -15.90 -2.54 4.36
C ARG A 102 -16.86 -1.43 4.79
N SER A 103 -17.71 -0.96 3.87
CA SER A 103 -18.68 0.10 4.17
C SER A 103 -19.99 -0.42 4.78
N GLU A 104 -20.20 -1.74 4.78
CA GLU A 104 -21.36 -2.46 5.33
C GLU A 104 -22.72 -2.03 4.75
N ASN A 105 -22.71 -1.40 3.57
CA ASN A 105 -23.90 -0.93 2.88
C ASN A 105 -24.55 -2.01 1.98
N GLY A 106 -23.86 -3.13 1.79
CA GLY A 106 -24.27 -4.23 0.90
C GLY A 106 -24.42 -3.74 -0.54
N ASP A 107 -23.49 -2.90 -0.99
CA ASP A 107 -23.48 -2.32 -2.33
C ASP A 107 -22.32 -2.86 -3.19
N GLU A 108 -22.17 -2.29 -4.38
CA GLU A 108 -21.12 -2.68 -5.31
C GLU A 108 -19.70 -2.47 -4.76
N LEU A 109 -19.50 -1.47 -3.90
CA LEU A 109 -18.21 -1.16 -3.29
C LEU A 109 -17.81 -2.22 -2.26
N ASP A 110 -18.78 -2.70 -1.48
CA ASP A 110 -18.54 -3.82 -0.56
C ASP A 110 -18.17 -5.10 -1.31
N ARG A 111 -18.84 -5.39 -2.44
CA ARG A 111 -18.48 -6.54 -3.29
C ARG A 111 -17.08 -6.40 -3.88
N LEU A 112 -16.69 -5.19 -4.32
CA LEU A 112 -15.33 -4.93 -4.80
C LEU A 112 -14.30 -5.13 -3.68
N THR A 113 -14.60 -4.64 -2.48
CA THR A 113 -13.78 -4.80 -1.27
C THR A 113 -13.57 -6.28 -0.94
N GLU A 114 -14.62 -7.11 -1.01
CA GLU A 114 -14.51 -8.57 -0.83
C GLU A 114 -13.59 -9.22 -1.86
N VAL A 115 -13.75 -8.89 -3.14
CA VAL A 115 -12.91 -9.45 -4.21
C VAL A 115 -11.45 -9.05 -4.02
N PHE A 116 -11.19 -7.80 -3.66
CA PHE A 116 -9.84 -7.31 -3.41
C PHE A 116 -9.22 -7.98 -2.17
N ASN A 117 -9.96 -8.08 -1.06
CA ASN A 117 -9.53 -8.79 0.15
C ASN A 117 -9.24 -10.28 -0.13
N ALA A 118 -10.05 -10.95 -0.96
CA ALA A 118 -9.82 -12.33 -1.37
C ALA A 118 -8.55 -12.47 -2.23
N MET A 119 -8.29 -11.52 -3.13
CA MET A 119 -7.04 -11.47 -3.90
C MET A 119 -5.82 -11.29 -2.99
N MET A 120 -5.91 -10.38 -2.00
CA MET A 120 -4.84 -10.17 -1.02
C MET A 120 -4.57 -11.41 -0.17
N ALA A 121 -5.62 -12.12 0.26
CA ALA A 121 -5.47 -13.38 0.99
C ALA A 121 -4.70 -14.42 0.15
N ARG A 122 -5.05 -14.57 -1.14
CA ARG A 122 -4.34 -15.48 -2.04
C ARG A 122 -2.87 -15.09 -2.27
N LEU A 123 -2.58 -13.79 -2.33
CA LEU A 123 -1.21 -13.29 -2.42
C LEU A 123 -0.44 -13.58 -1.13
N GLN A 124 -1.05 -13.34 0.03
CA GLN A 124 -0.48 -13.66 1.33
C GLN A 124 -0.12 -15.14 1.43
N ASP A 125 -1.05 -16.04 1.05
CA ASP A 125 -0.81 -17.49 1.05
C ASP A 125 0.34 -17.88 0.10
N SER A 126 0.40 -17.25 -1.07
CA SER A 126 1.47 -17.50 -2.06
C SER A 126 2.83 -17.07 -1.52
N PHE A 127 2.93 -15.90 -0.89
CA PHE A 127 4.17 -15.43 -0.27
C PHE A 127 4.58 -16.29 0.93
N SER A 128 3.63 -16.74 1.76
CA SER A 128 3.96 -17.66 2.86
C SER A 128 4.52 -18.98 2.35
N HIS A 129 3.96 -19.55 1.28
CA HIS A 129 4.49 -20.78 0.68
C HIS A 129 5.89 -20.60 0.09
N ILE A 130 6.16 -19.48 -0.61
CA ILE A 130 7.50 -19.18 -1.14
C ILE A 130 8.52 -19.09 0.01
N ARG A 131 8.13 -18.45 1.11
CA ARG A 131 8.99 -18.28 2.28
C ARG A 131 9.29 -19.62 2.95
N GLU A 132 8.27 -20.43 3.19
CA GLU A 132 8.41 -21.77 3.78
C GLU A 132 9.24 -22.69 2.89
N PHE A 133 8.99 -22.69 1.57
CA PHE A 133 9.78 -23.44 0.61
C PHE A 133 11.26 -23.02 0.65
N THR A 134 11.53 -21.71 0.70
CA THR A 134 12.91 -21.20 0.75
C THR A 134 13.62 -21.61 2.04
N LEU A 135 12.93 -21.55 3.18
CA LEU A 135 13.47 -22.02 4.47
C LEU A 135 13.77 -23.52 4.42
N HIS A 136 12.81 -24.32 3.98
CA HIS A 136 12.96 -25.77 3.89
C HIS A 136 14.09 -26.16 2.93
N ALA A 137 14.09 -25.61 1.71
CA ALA A 137 15.14 -25.85 0.72
C ALA A 137 16.52 -25.45 1.26
N SER A 138 16.62 -24.33 1.97
CA SER A 138 17.90 -23.90 2.54
C SER A 138 18.41 -24.83 3.65
N HIS A 139 17.50 -25.37 4.46
CA HIS A 139 17.84 -26.37 5.48
C HIS A 139 18.28 -27.70 4.85
N GLU A 140 17.54 -28.19 3.87
CA GLU A 140 17.85 -29.44 3.16
C GLU A 140 19.14 -29.34 2.34
N LEU A 141 19.52 -28.16 1.84
CA LEU A 141 20.78 -27.94 1.11
C LEU A 141 21.99 -27.75 2.02
N LYS A 142 21.81 -27.30 3.26
CA LYS A 142 22.91 -27.06 4.20
C LYS A 142 23.67 -28.36 4.52
N THR A 143 22.94 -29.44 4.73
CA THR A 143 23.50 -30.77 5.05
C THR A 143 24.36 -31.35 3.92
N PRO A 144 23.89 -31.49 2.67
CA PRO A 144 24.70 -32.01 1.58
C PRO A 144 25.89 -31.10 1.25
N LEU A 145 25.75 -29.77 1.37
CA LEU A 145 26.89 -28.86 1.21
C LEU A 145 27.95 -29.06 2.31
N ALA A 146 27.54 -29.30 3.56
CA ALA A 146 28.48 -29.61 4.64
C ALA A 146 29.20 -30.95 4.41
N ILE A 147 28.49 -31.97 3.92
CA ILE A 147 29.09 -33.27 3.56
C ILE A 147 30.14 -33.08 2.46
N LEU A 148 29.79 -32.38 1.36
CA LEU A 148 30.71 -32.10 0.27
C LEU A 148 31.94 -31.31 0.72
N HIS A 149 31.76 -30.33 1.61
CA HIS A 149 32.87 -29.57 2.19
C HIS A 149 33.86 -30.48 2.91
N VAL A 150 33.37 -31.35 3.81
CA VAL A 150 34.20 -32.30 4.56
C VAL A 150 34.88 -33.30 3.64
N GLU A 151 34.19 -33.80 2.62
CA GLU A 151 34.77 -34.73 1.65
C GLU A 151 35.92 -34.09 0.86
N LEU A 152 35.74 -32.86 0.38
CA LEU A 152 36.80 -32.11 -0.31
C LEU A 152 37.99 -31.78 0.61
N GLU A 153 37.75 -31.39 1.86
CA GLU A 153 38.82 -31.18 2.85
C GLU A 153 39.59 -32.48 3.12
N THR A 154 38.89 -33.61 3.19
CA THR A 154 39.52 -34.93 3.39
C THR A 154 40.42 -35.30 2.21
N LEU A 155 39.94 -35.12 0.98
CA LEU A 155 40.74 -35.36 -0.24
C LEU A 155 41.93 -34.40 -0.36
N MET A 156 41.78 -33.15 0.05
CA MET A 156 42.86 -32.16 0.03
C MET A 156 44.00 -32.50 1.00
N ASN A 157 43.65 -33.09 2.15
CA ASN A 157 44.58 -33.50 3.20
C ASN A 157 45.16 -34.93 3.00
N ASP A 158 44.71 -35.67 1.99
CA ASP A 158 45.28 -36.98 1.66
C ASP A 158 46.72 -36.84 1.14
N ALA A 159 47.61 -37.69 1.65
CA ALA A 159 49.02 -37.74 1.27
C ALA A 159 49.21 -38.17 -0.20
N ALA A 160 48.24 -38.89 -0.78
CA ALA A 160 48.27 -39.32 -2.18
C ALA A 160 47.89 -38.18 -3.18
N THR A 161 47.35 -37.07 -2.69
CA THR A 161 46.89 -35.97 -3.54
C THR A 161 48.04 -35.13 -4.07
N THR A 162 48.13 -35.02 -5.39
CA THR A 162 49.16 -34.22 -6.09
C THR A 162 48.93 -32.71 -5.91
N GLN A 163 49.98 -31.90 -6.08
CA GLN A 163 49.88 -30.45 -5.93
C GLN A 163 48.84 -29.82 -6.90
N ALA A 164 48.79 -30.28 -8.15
CA ALA A 164 47.80 -29.81 -9.13
C ALA A 164 46.36 -30.18 -8.73
N GLN A 165 46.16 -31.35 -8.10
CA GLN A 165 44.84 -31.72 -7.56
C GLN A 165 44.46 -30.85 -6.36
N ARG A 166 45.40 -30.50 -5.48
CA ARG A 166 45.13 -29.60 -4.35
C ARG A 166 44.67 -28.22 -4.79
N GLU A 167 45.29 -27.65 -5.84
CA GLU A 167 44.86 -26.36 -6.40
C GLU A 167 43.42 -26.41 -6.94
N SER A 168 43.06 -27.51 -7.62
CA SER A 168 41.70 -27.73 -8.11
C SER A 168 40.69 -27.93 -6.98
N LEU A 169 41.04 -28.73 -5.96
CA LEU A 169 40.21 -28.95 -4.78
C LEU A 169 39.99 -27.67 -3.98
N ALA A 170 41.02 -26.81 -3.85
CA ALA A 170 40.89 -25.50 -3.21
C ALA A 170 39.87 -24.61 -3.94
N SER A 171 39.90 -24.59 -5.28
CA SER A 171 38.90 -23.87 -6.08
C SER A 171 37.47 -24.41 -5.87
N HIS A 172 37.29 -25.73 -5.80
CA HIS A 172 35.99 -26.34 -5.50
C HIS A 172 35.51 -26.03 -4.08
N LEU A 173 36.41 -26.04 -3.09
CA LEU A 173 36.12 -25.65 -1.71
C LEU A 173 35.62 -24.21 -1.63
N ASP A 174 36.28 -23.28 -2.31
CA ASP A 174 35.85 -21.88 -2.40
C ASP A 174 34.43 -21.75 -2.98
N GLU A 175 34.08 -22.54 -4.01
CA GLU A 175 32.73 -22.53 -4.59
C GLU A 175 31.69 -23.14 -3.65
N ILE A 176 32.00 -24.25 -2.95
CA ILE A 176 31.09 -24.84 -1.94
C ILE A 176 30.87 -23.86 -0.78
N GLN A 177 31.91 -23.16 -0.32
CA GLN A 177 31.78 -22.11 0.69
C GLN A 177 30.94 -20.93 0.20
N ARG A 178 31.08 -20.55 -1.07
CA ARG A 178 30.24 -19.53 -1.71
C ARG A 178 28.77 -19.97 -1.77
N LEU A 179 28.48 -21.19 -2.18
CA LEU A 179 27.12 -21.75 -2.20
C LEU A 179 26.51 -21.81 -0.80
N SER A 180 27.30 -22.24 0.19
CA SER A 180 26.87 -22.28 1.59
C SER A 180 26.48 -20.89 2.11
N ARG A 181 27.25 -19.85 1.78
CA ARG A 181 26.91 -18.45 2.13
C ARG A 181 25.62 -17.99 1.46
N ILE A 182 25.40 -18.32 0.19
CA ILE A 182 24.16 -17.97 -0.53
C ILE A 182 22.95 -18.64 0.13
N VAL A 183 23.03 -19.94 0.41
CA VAL A 183 21.94 -20.71 1.04
C VAL A 183 21.62 -20.16 2.43
N GLN A 184 22.63 -19.83 3.22
CA GLN A 184 22.45 -19.21 4.54
C GLN A 184 21.81 -17.82 4.44
N GLY A 185 22.21 -17.02 3.44
CA GLY A 185 21.63 -15.71 3.16
C GLY A 185 20.15 -15.79 2.77
N LEU A 186 19.78 -16.75 1.92
CA LEU A 186 18.37 -16.99 1.54
C LEU A 186 17.52 -17.40 2.74
N ALA A 187 18.05 -18.29 3.59
CA ALA A 187 17.37 -18.69 4.82
C ALA A 187 17.17 -17.50 5.77
N LEU A 188 18.19 -16.65 5.92
CA LEU A 188 18.12 -15.46 6.77
C LEU A 188 17.06 -14.48 6.25
N LEU A 189 17.05 -14.20 4.95
CA LEU A 189 16.08 -13.31 4.33
C LEU A 189 14.65 -13.84 4.53
N ALA A 190 14.43 -15.13 4.29
CA ALA A 190 13.13 -15.76 4.50
C ALA A 190 12.69 -15.74 5.98
N LYS A 191 13.61 -15.79 6.95
CA LYS A 191 13.30 -15.58 8.38
C LYS A 191 13.05 -14.12 8.73
N ALA A 192 13.69 -13.18 8.03
CA ALA A 192 13.48 -11.75 8.26
C ALA A 192 12.09 -11.33 7.78
N ASP A 193 11.73 -11.72 6.55
CA ASP A 193 10.39 -11.50 5.96
C ASP A 193 9.27 -12.14 6.80
N ALA A 194 9.62 -13.11 7.63
CA ALA A 194 8.72 -13.77 8.56
C ALA A 194 8.35 -13.00 9.82
N GLY A 195 9.16 -12.00 10.18
CA GLY A 195 9.24 -11.54 11.57
C GLY A 195 9.76 -12.60 12.54
N GLN A 196 10.45 -13.64 12.08
CA GLN A 196 11.04 -14.70 12.92
C GLN A 196 12.47 -14.37 13.36
N VAL A 197 13.09 -13.33 12.79
CA VAL A 197 14.35 -12.78 13.30
C VAL A 197 14.05 -12.00 14.56
N THR A 198 14.36 -12.61 15.71
CA THR A 198 14.26 -11.92 17.00
C THR A 198 15.51 -11.07 17.18
N LEU A 199 15.34 -9.75 17.18
CA LEU A 199 16.43 -8.82 17.47
C LEU A 199 16.55 -8.67 18.98
N ALA A 200 17.67 -9.12 19.55
CA ALA A 200 18.03 -8.79 20.92
C ALA A 200 18.46 -7.32 20.96
N GLN A 201 17.56 -6.45 21.44
CA GLN A 201 17.88 -5.04 21.62
C GLN A 201 18.41 -4.84 23.03
N GLU A 202 19.71 -4.63 23.14
CA GLU A 202 20.40 -4.29 24.38
C GLU A 202 21.31 -3.08 24.18
N PRO A 203 21.61 -2.31 25.23
CA PRO A 203 22.64 -1.28 25.15
C PRO A 203 23.98 -1.92 24.79
N VAL A 204 24.58 -1.49 23.67
CA VAL A 204 25.89 -1.98 23.20
C VAL A 204 26.89 -0.85 23.26
N ARG A 205 28.07 -1.14 23.83
CA ARG A 205 29.24 -0.27 23.80
C ARG A 205 29.86 -0.26 22.41
N LEU A 206 29.60 0.81 21.66
CA LEU A 206 30.07 0.93 20.28
C LEU A 206 31.60 0.98 20.19
N ASP A 207 32.27 1.50 21.21
CA ASP A 207 33.73 1.54 21.32
C ASP A 207 34.33 0.14 21.40
N GLU A 208 33.80 -0.73 22.26
CA GLU A 208 34.22 -2.14 22.35
C GLU A 208 33.93 -2.88 21.04
N LEU A 209 32.73 -2.72 20.49
CA LEU A 209 32.34 -3.39 19.24
C LEU A 209 33.25 -3.02 18.06
N VAL A 210 33.63 -1.74 17.95
CA VAL A 210 34.52 -1.25 16.89
C VAL A 210 35.95 -1.77 17.10
N GLN A 211 36.44 -1.84 18.34
CA GLN A 211 37.76 -2.39 18.64
C GLN A 211 37.83 -3.89 18.31
N ASP A 212 36.82 -4.67 18.69
CA ASP A 212 36.73 -6.10 18.36
C ASP A 212 36.69 -6.30 16.83
N SER A 213 35.84 -5.54 16.15
CA SER A 213 35.73 -5.60 14.68
C SER A 213 37.04 -5.23 13.98
N PHE A 214 37.78 -4.27 14.53
CA PHE A 214 39.08 -3.85 14.02
C PHE A 214 40.16 -4.94 14.19
N ALA A 215 40.17 -5.62 15.34
CA ALA A 215 41.07 -6.74 15.59
C ALA A 215 40.83 -7.89 14.59
N ASP A 216 39.56 -8.27 14.37
CA ASP A 216 39.18 -9.26 13.36
C ASP A 216 39.60 -8.84 11.95
N ALA A 217 39.36 -7.58 11.59
CA ALA A 217 39.74 -7.04 10.29
C ALA A 217 41.27 -7.08 10.08
N GLN A 218 42.07 -6.79 11.12
CA GLN A 218 43.53 -6.90 11.04
C GLN A 218 44.01 -8.32 10.76
N ILE A 219 43.42 -9.32 11.44
CA ILE A 219 43.75 -10.74 11.26
C ILE A 219 43.45 -11.16 9.81
N LEU A 220 42.30 -10.76 9.28
CA LEU A 220 41.89 -11.07 7.90
C LEU A 220 42.70 -10.31 6.84
N ALA A 221 43.22 -9.13 7.18
CA ALA A 221 43.98 -8.28 6.27
C ALA A 221 45.45 -8.72 6.10
N HIS A 222 46.03 -9.33 7.13
CA HIS A 222 47.44 -9.74 7.17
C HIS A 222 47.87 -10.63 5.99
N PRO A 223 47.13 -11.71 5.63
CA PRO A 223 47.47 -12.57 4.50
C PRO A 223 47.38 -11.84 3.14
N ARG A 224 46.56 -10.79 3.06
CA ARG A 224 46.27 -10.04 1.82
C ARG A 224 47.12 -8.78 1.68
N LYS A 225 48.02 -8.50 2.63
CA LYS A 225 48.86 -7.28 2.68
C LYS A 225 48.04 -5.98 2.65
N ILE A 226 46.83 -6.01 3.22
CA ILE A 226 45.97 -4.82 3.36
C ILE A 226 46.29 -4.19 4.72
N ARG A 227 46.48 -2.87 4.77
CA ARG A 227 46.61 -2.12 6.04
C ARG A 227 45.23 -1.62 6.47
N VAL A 228 44.87 -1.90 7.71
CA VAL A 228 43.65 -1.41 8.35
C VAL A 228 44.11 -0.57 9.54
N ASP A 229 43.67 0.69 9.60
CA ASP A 229 44.01 1.63 10.67
C ASP A 229 42.73 2.10 11.37
N LEU A 230 42.78 2.23 12.70
CA LEU A 230 41.70 2.79 13.52
C LEU A 230 42.18 4.13 14.07
N THR A 231 41.65 5.24 13.54
CA THR A 231 42.17 6.59 13.83
C THR A 231 41.80 7.09 15.23
N ALA A 232 40.57 6.79 15.68
CA ALA A 232 40.06 7.16 16.99
C ALA A 232 38.94 6.20 17.37
N CYS A 233 38.91 5.78 18.63
CA CYS A 233 37.86 4.94 19.20
C CYS A 233 37.79 5.25 20.69
N ASP A 234 37.28 6.46 20.98
CA ASP A 234 37.13 6.94 22.35
C ASP A 234 35.91 6.29 23.00
N GLU A 235 35.98 6.11 24.31
CA GLU A 235 34.90 5.55 25.12
C GLU A 235 33.65 6.44 24.96
N VAL A 236 32.57 5.87 24.40
CA VAL A 236 31.30 6.56 24.26
C VAL A 236 30.61 6.52 25.63
N VAL A 237 30.96 7.50 26.48
CA VAL A 237 30.33 7.65 27.80
C VAL A 237 28.86 8.04 27.58
N PRO A 238 27.89 7.33 28.19
CA PRO A 238 26.47 7.62 28.05
C PRO A 238 26.05 8.97 28.66
#